data_AF-A0AAW1B4L4-F1
#
_entry.id   AF-A0AAW1B4L4-F1
#
_cell.length_a   1.000
_cell.length_b   1.000
_cell.length_c   1.000
_cell.angle_alpha   90.00
_cell.angle_beta   90.00
_cell.angle_gamma   90.00
#
_symmetry.space_group_name_H-M   'P 1'
#
loop_
_entity.id
_entity.type
_entity.pdbx_description
1 polymer ?
#
loop_
_entity_poly.entity_id
_entity_poly.type
_entity_poly.pdbx_seq_one_letter_code
_entity_poly.pdbx_strand_id
1 'polypeptide(L)'
;MLLPGNDTSSLVCKNSELFILEDTIDGILKGDISGVTDTEVTSTVRISHERSVKVKKIHIPIQDLDSFIKEKKINTEHPFIKQSKKLQRNLYVITESAEAVEMTTFGESSKVESSIFHKACIKLSLQGARDRKKIITIPKGCILAFKAKKLLIEEGTLGISYYSTDKTGTFDIQFKSESTDIPSMFESADNRKDLQKEVENEYVPFSLMSSNLRGKFLTSFVVLMKKTDLLEELEFQLEQVLEDPEQFRLNMDKPEFKDLMENLQDVKGVIVPGLAEATLYFLQALEELTDFQIMLLVESMEKKIVSQQLNLVGRILDKYFWNGKQNFTSAAQGESPPTSQPERKGGKIRLPPPFYNGSPSLGC
;
A
#
# COMPACT_ATOMS: atom_id res chain seq x y z
N MET A 1 -1.55 26.11 -22.92
CA MET A 1 -2.36 26.10 -21.69
C MET A 1 -2.52 27.49 -21.08
N LEU A 2 -1.44 28.25 -20.90
CA LEU A 2 -1.55 29.66 -20.51
C LEU A 2 -1.93 30.53 -21.71
N LEU A 3 -2.63 31.63 -21.45
CA LEU A 3 -2.86 32.67 -22.45
C LEU A 3 -1.56 33.46 -22.67
N PRO A 4 -1.29 33.93 -23.91
CA PRO A 4 -0.17 34.81 -24.17
C PRO A 4 -0.35 36.10 -23.35
N GLY A 5 0.68 36.43 -22.56
CA GLY A 5 0.79 37.69 -21.82
C GLY A 5 2.13 38.34 -22.15
N ASN A 6 2.41 39.54 -21.64
CA ASN A 6 3.74 40.16 -21.80
C ASN A 6 4.84 39.14 -21.47
N ASP A 7 5.71 38.83 -22.43
CA ASP A 7 6.72 37.76 -22.35
C ASP A 7 7.95 38.20 -21.54
N THR A 8 7.75 38.96 -20.46
CA THR A 8 8.84 39.54 -19.65
C THR A 8 9.27 38.67 -18.48
N SER A 9 8.46 37.68 -18.07
CA SER A 9 8.70 36.83 -16.91
C SER A 9 8.94 35.37 -17.30
N SER A 10 10.22 34.96 -17.34
CA SER A 10 10.60 33.55 -17.37
C SER A 10 10.83 33.06 -15.93
N LEU A 11 10.26 31.91 -15.59
CA LEU A 11 10.55 31.25 -14.32
C LEU A 11 11.99 30.73 -14.34
N VAL A 12 12.84 31.24 -13.45
CA VAL A 12 14.22 30.79 -13.32
C VAL A 12 14.31 29.77 -12.18
N CYS A 13 14.60 28.52 -12.54
CA CYS A 13 14.90 27.48 -11.55
C CYS A 13 16.27 27.72 -10.91
N LYS A 14 16.35 27.59 -9.58
CA LYS A 14 17.59 27.67 -8.82
C LYS A 14 18.01 26.29 -8.34
N ASN A 15 19.33 26.06 -8.33
CA ASN A 15 19.93 24.86 -7.77
C ASN A 15 20.46 25.18 -6.37
N SER A 16 20.20 24.31 -5.40
CA SER A 16 20.80 24.38 -4.07
C SER A 16 22.04 23.48 -3.97
N GLU A 17 22.70 23.50 -2.80
CA GLU A 17 23.85 22.65 -2.50
C GLU A 17 23.53 21.15 -2.59
N LEU A 18 24.58 20.35 -2.82
CA LEU A 18 24.49 18.90 -2.92
C LEU A 18 24.18 18.28 -1.55
N PHE A 19 23.32 17.28 -1.54
CA PHE A 19 23.04 16.47 -0.34
C PHE A 19 22.92 14.99 -0.71
N ILE A 20 23.02 14.14 0.29
CA ILE A 20 22.95 12.68 0.12
C ILE A 20 21.59 12.22 0.63
N LEU A 21 20.88 11.46 -0.21
CA LEU A 21 19.70 10.72 0.20
C LEU A 21 20.17 9.32 0.63
N GLU A 22 19.97 8.96 1.89
CA GLU A 22 20.35 7.67 2.46
C GLU A 22 19.10 6.89 2.89
N ASP A 23 19.07 5.61 2.53
CA ASP A 23 18.10 4.62 3.00
C ASP A 23 18.86 3.52 3.76
N THR A 24 18.62 3.44 5.07
CA THR A 24 19.26 2.48 5.96
C THR A 24 18.20 1.67 6.69
N ILE A 25 18.13 0.38 6.40
CA ILE A 25 17.25 -0.57 7.09
C ILE A 25 18.14 -1.60 7.77
N ASP A 26 18.07 -1.68 9.11
CA ASP A 26 18.67 -2.74 9.91
C ASP A 26 17.58 -3.41 10.76
N GLY A 27 17.46 -4.73 10.66
CA GLY A 27 16.38 -5.50 11.26
C GLY A 27 16.78 -6.92 11.59
N ILE A 28 16.27 -7.42 12.72
CA ILE A 28 16.46 -8.82 13.15
C ILE A 28 15.08 -9.47 13.26
N LEU A 29 14.78 -10.42 12.38
CA LEU A 29 13.56 -11.22 12.42
C LEU A 29 13.85 -12.56 13.12
N LYS A 30 13.17 -12.83 14.23
CA LYS A 30 13.18 -14.13 14.90
C LYS A 30 11.83 -14.79 14.68
N GLY A 31 11.81 -15.97 14.07
CA GLY A 31 10.61 -16.74 13.78
C GLY A 31 10.72 -18.16 14.28
N ASP A 32 9.63 -18.64 14.89
CA ASP A 32 9.41 -20.04 15.23
C ASP A 32 8.17 -20.54 14.47
N ILE A 33 8.32 -21.64 13.74
CA ILE A 33 7.25 -22.28 12.96
C ILE A 33 6.87 -23.67 13.52
N SER A 34 7.25 -23.94 14.77
CA SER A 34 6.91 -25.18 15.50
C SER A 34 5.40 -25.52 15.50
N GLY A 35 4.51 -24.53 15.42
CA GLY A 35 3.07 -24.74 15.34
C GLY A 35 2.51 -25.13 13.96
N VAL A 36 3.32 -25.07 12.89
CA VAL A 36 2.90 -25.37 11.52
C VAL A 36 3.45 -26.72 11.04
N THR A 37 4.44 -27.29 11.73
CA THR A 37 5.06 -28.57 11.36
C THR A 37 5.43 -29.40 12.58
N ASP A 38 5.48 -30.73 12.44
CA ASP A 38 5.86 -31.68 13.51
C ASP A 38 7.31 -31.57 14.01
N THR A 39 8.05 -30.54 13.60
CA THR A 39 9.46 -30.31 13.92
C THR A 39 9.68 -28.86 14.33
N GLU A 40 10.35 -28.66 15.46
CA GLU A 40 10.70 -27.35 15.99
C GLU A 40 11.75 -26.68 15.08
N VAL A 41 11.42 -25.53 14.50
CA VAL A 41 12.34 -24.76 13.65
C VAL A 41 12.33 -23.32 14.13
N THR A 42 13.31 -22.98 14.95
CA THR A 42 13.60 -21.60 15.33
C THR A 42 14.66 -21.02 14.40
N SER A 43 14.47 -19.77 14.01
CA SER A 43 15.33 -19.13 13.01
C SER A 43 15.45 -17.64 13.26
N THR A 44 16.68 -17.13 13.09
CA THR A 44 17.00 -15.70 13.24
C THR A 44 17.59 -15.20 11.92
N VAL A 45 17.00 -14.17 11.35
CA VAL A 45 17.46 -13.48 10.13
C VAL A 45 17.88 -12.08 10.51
N ARG A 46 19.05 -11.65 10.03
CA ARG A 46 19.47 -10.25 10.02
C ARG A 46 19.33 -9.70 8.62
N ILE A 47 18.71 -8.53 8.49
CA ILE A 47 18.56 -7.80 7.23
C ILE A 47 19.20 -6.43 7.48
N SER A 48 20.28 -6.14 6.76
CA SER A 48 20.92 -4.82 6.79
C SER A 48 21.15 -4.36 5.35
N HIS A 49 20.53 -3.26 4.94
CA HIS A 49 20.77 -2.62 3.65
C HIS A 49 20.99 -1.12 3.87
N GLU A 50 22.03 -0.60 3.21
CA GLU A 50 22.35 0.82 3.15
C GLU A 50 22.49 1.22 1.68
N ARG A 51 21.70 2.20 1.23
CA ARG A 51 21.73 2.74 -0.12
C ARG A 51 21.86 4.26 -0.03
N SER A 52 22.78 4.84 -0.79
CA SER A 52 22.96 6.29 -0.82
C SER A 52 23.07 6.82 -2.24
N VAL A 53 22.42 7.96 -2.49
CA VAL A 53 22.45 8.66 -3.78
C VAL A 53 22.75 10.13 -3.56
N LYS A 54 23.72 10.67 -4.30
CA LYS A 54 23.98 12.11 -4.31
C LYS A 54 22.95 12.82 -5.17
N VAL A 55 22.34 13.85 -4.61
CA VAL A 55 21.30 14.63 -5.27
C VAL A 55 21.57 16.13 -5.14
N LYS A 56 21.04 16.89 -6.10
CA LYS A 56 20.91 18.35 -6.02
C LYS A 56 19.43 18.71 -5.93
N LYS A 57 19.10 19.74 -5.16
CA LYS A 57 17.75 20.29 -5.14
C LYS A 57 17.60 21.33 -6.25
N ILE A 58 16.54 21.21 -7.03
CA ILE A 58 16.08 22.22 -7.98
C ILE A 58 14.79 22.80 -7.41
N HIS A 59 14.66 24.13 -7.40
CA HIS A 59 13.43 24.76 -6.93
C HIS A 59 13.15 26.07 -7.65
N ILE A 60 11.87 26.42 -7.67
CA ILE A 60 11.39 27.72 -8.13
C ILE A 60 11.26 28.62 -6.88
N PRO A 61 11.93 29.79 -6.85
CA PRO A 61 11.75 30.74 -5.76
C PRO A 61 10.30 31.19 -5.67
N ILE A 62 9.76 31.24 -4.44
CA ILE A 62 8.35 31.57 -4.21
C ILE A 62 7.99 32.95 -4.80
N GLN A 63 8.90 33.93 -4.70
CA GLN A 63 8.70 35.27 -5.25
C GLN A 63 8.55 35.28 -6.78
N ASP A 64 9.35 34.47 -7.47
CA ASP A 64 9.31 34.33 -8.93
C ASP A 64 8.03 33.62 -9.36
N LEU A 65 7.63 32.58 -8.62
CA LEU A 65 6.40 31.83 -8.83
C LEU A 65 5.14 32.69 -8.63
N ASP A 66 5.08 33.47 -7.55
CA ASP A 66 3.97 34.38 -7.26
C ASP A 66 3.84 35.48 -8.31
N SER A 67 4.98 36.04 -8.76
CA SER A 67 4.99 37.07 -9.80
C SER A 67 4.49 36.49 -11.13
N PHE A 68 4.98 35.30 -11.51
CA PHE A 68 4.55 34.61 -12.72
C PHE A 68 3.04 34.30 -12.72
N ILE A 69 2.51 33.81 -11.59
CA ILE A 69 1.09 33.46 -11.47
C ILE A 69 0.18 34.68 -11.55
N LYS A 70 0.60 35.82 -10.99
CA LYS A 70 -0.18 37.07 -11.07
C LYS A 70 -0.24 37.63 -12.50
N GLU A 71 0.81 37.43 -13.28
CA GLU A 71 0.89 37.96 -14.64
C GLU A 71 0.20 37.07 -15.69
N LYS A 72 0.13 35.76 -15.44
CA LYS A 72 -0.40 34.80 -16.40
C LYS A 72 -1.86 34.45 -16.10
N LYS A 73 -2.63 34.26 -17.17
CA LYS A 73 -3.99 33.72 -17.13
C LYS A 73 -4.02 32.34 -17.76
N ILE A 74 -4.90 31.47 -17.25
CA ILE A 74 -5.09 30.15 -17.83
C ILE A 74 -6.16 30.20 -18.92
N ASN A 75 -5.92 29.49 -20.02
CA ASN A 75 -6.93 29.32 -21.06
C ASN A 75 -7.95 28.27 -20.58
N THR A 76 -9.09 28.73 -20.08
CA THR A 76 -10.20 27.87 -19.63
C THR A 76 -10.81 27.05 -20.76
N GLU A 77 -10.63 27.48 -22.01
CA GLU A 77 -11.11 26.78 -23.20
C GLU A 77 -10.15 25.67 -23.67
N HIS A 78 -8.96 25.57 -23.06
CA HIS A 78 -8.00 24.53 -23.40
C HIS A 78 -8.60 23.13 -23.14
N PRO A 79 -8.51 22.16 -24.07
CA PRO A 79 -9.16 20.86 -23.93
C PRO A 79 -8.84 20.15 -22.61
N PHE A 80 -7.56 20.13 -22.21
CA PHE A 80 -7.14 19.56 -20.93
C PHE A 80 -7.77 20.25 -19.71
N ILE A 81 -7.92 21.58 -19.73
CA ILE A 81 -8.49 22.33 -18.60
C ILE A 81 -10.00 22.13 -18.54
N LYS A 82 -10.69 22.15 -19.69
CA LYS A 82 -12.11 21.79 -19.79
C LYS A 82 -12.39 20.40 -19.25
N GLN A 83 -11.59 19.41 -19.68
CA GLN A 83 -11.75 18.03 -19.23
C GLN A 83 -11.46 17.91 -17.74
N SER A 84 -10.36 18.51 -17.26
CA SER A 84 -10.02 18.51 -15.83
C SER A 84 -11.10 19.16 -14.97
N LYS A 85 -11.73 20.24 -15.46
CA LYS A 85 -12.86 20.89 -14.78
C LYS A 85 -14.12 20.02 -14.81
N LYS A 86 -14.45 19.39 -15.95
CA LYS A 86 -15.60 18.45 -16.07
C LYS A 86 -15.49 17.34 -15.03
N LEU A 87 -14.28 16.81 -14.86
CA LEU A 87 -13.97 15.69 -13.97
C LEU A 87 -13.52 16.11 -12.57
N GLN A 88 -13.55 17.41 -12.25
CA GLN A 88 -13.13 17.98 -10.96
C GLN A 88 -11.73 17.52 -10.50
N ARG A 89 -10.79 17.38 -11.44
CA ARG A 89 -9.42 16.96 -11.15
C ARG A 89 -8.65 18.05 -10.40
N ASN A 90 -7.98 17.65 -9.33
CA ASN A 90 -6.99 18.50 -8.70
C ASN A 90 -5.71 18.53 -9.54
N LEU A 91 -5.28 19.73 -9.92
CA LEU A 91 -4.05 19.95 -10.67
C LEU A 91 -2.94 20.40 -9.73
N TYR A 92 -1.73 19.92 -9.98
CA TYR A 92 -0.56 20.25 -9.18
C TYR A 92 0.60 20.68 -10.06
N VAL A 93 1.46 21.56 -9.52
CA VAL A 93 2.71 21.99 -10.15
C VAL A 93 3.87 21.60 -9.26
N ILE A 94 4.87 20.98 -9.86
CA ILE A 94 6.13 20.66 -9.18
C ILE A 94 6.90 21.96 -8.97
N THR A 95 7.16 22.32 -7.71
CA THR A 95 7.89 23.55 -7.35
C THR A 95 9.30 23.27 -6.85
N GLU A 96 9.55 22.05 -6.38
CA GLU A 96 10.87 21.59 -5.93
C GLU A 96 11.10 20.15 -6.38
N SER A 97 12.33 19.77 -6.71
CA SER A 97 12.71 18.40 -7.02
C SER A 97 14.12 18.07 -6.54
N ALA A 98 14.37 16.79 -6.28
CA ALA A 98 15.69 16.24 -5.98
C ALA A 98 16.16 15.43 -7.19
N GLU A 99 17.22 15.90 -7.85
CA GLU A 99 17.79 15.29 -9.06
C GLU A 99 19.11 14.57 -8.74
N ALA A 100 19.24 13.33 -9.19
CA ALA A 100 20.49 12.57 -9.11
C ALA A 100 21.61 13.24 -9.92
N VAL A 101 22.77 13.47 -9.29
CA VAL A 101 23.87 14.20 -9.94
C VAL A 101 24.84 13.31 -10.70
N GLU A 102 24.82 12.02 -10.42
CA GLU A 102 25.63 10.99 -11.04
C GLU A 102 24.81 9.73 -11.25
N MET A 103 25.31 8.82 -12.10
CA MET A 103 24.70 7.51 -12.24
C MET A 103 25.08 6.65 -11.04
N THR A 104 24.10 6.01 -10.41
CA THR A 104 24.32 5.12 -9.25
C THR A 104 23.62 3.80 -9.48
N THR A 105 24.29 2.69 -9.21
CA THR A 105 23.74 1.35 -9.41
C THR A 105 23.70 0.58 -8.10
N PHE A 106 22.54 0.05 -7.77
CA PHE A 106 22.31 -0.82 -6.63
C PHE A 106 22.04 -2.23 -7.12
N GLY A 107 22.69 -3.22 -6.52
CA GLY A 107 22.36 -4.62 -6.72
C GLY A 107 21.74 -5.19 -5.46
N GLU A 108 20.56 -5.78 -5.57
CA GLU A 108 20.06 -6.69 -4.54
C GLU A 108 20.67 -8.07 -4.81
N SER A 109 21.63 -8.47 -3.97
CA SER A 109 22.06 -9.87 -3.88
C SER A 109 21.38 -10.49 -2.68
N SER A 110 20.15 -10.98 -2.86
CA SER A 110 19.65 -11.95 -1.90
C SER A 110 20.49 -13.21 -2.05
N LYS A 111 21.38 -13.49 -1.09
CA LYS A 111 21.77 -14.89 -0.83
C LYS A 111 20.52 -15.54 -0.24
N VAL A 112 19.58 -15.94 -1.11
CA VAL A 112 18.26 -16.48 -0.76
C VAL A 112 18.38 -17.73 0.12
N GLU A 113 19.50 -18.45 0.02
CA GLU A 113 19.81 -19.70 0.73
C GLU A 113 19.70 -19.63 2.27
N SER A 114 19.78 -18.44 2.88
CA SER A 114 19.73 -18.29 4.35
C SER A 114 18.44 -17.68 4.90
N SER A 115 17.49 -17.25 4.06
CA SER A 115 16.24 -16.65 4.55
C SER A 115 15.27 -17.70 5.10
N ILE A 116 14.53 -17.35 6.15
CA ILE A 116 13.48 -18.22 6.72
C ILE A 116 12.37 -18.50 5.72
N PHE A 117 12.16 -17.55 4.81
CA PHE A 117 11.21 -17.65 3.71
C PHE A 117 11.63 -18.76 2.76
N HIS A 118 12.90 -18.82 2.35
CA HIS A 118 13.39 -19.91 1.49
C HIS A 118 13.23 -21.30 2.13
N LYS A 119 13.54 -21.42 3.43
CA LYS A 119 13.32 -22.68 4.17
C LYS A 119 11.84 -23.05 4.26
N ALA A 120 10.94 -22.07 4.45
CA ALA A 120 9.50 -22.29 4.42
C ALA A 120 9.02 -22.70 3.01
N CYS A 121 9.53 -22.09 1.93
CA CYS A 121 9.18 -22.45 0.55
C CYS A 121 9.53 -23.90 0.22
N ILE A 122 10.77 -24.31 0.53
CA ILE A 122 11.23 -25.68 0.32
C ILE A 122 10.33 -26.65 1.08
N LYS A 123 10.00 -26.33 2.34
CA LYS A 123 9.22 -27.22 3.21
C LYS A 123 7.73 -27.27 2.85
N LEU A 124 7.17 -26.18 2.32
CA LEU A 124 5.80 -26.11 1.79
C LEU A 124 5.70 -26.62 0.35
N SER A 125 6.79 -27.10 -0.25
CA SER A 125 6.85 -27.49 -1.68
C SER A 125 6.39 -26.38 -2.63
N LEU A 126 6.51 -25.12 -2.22
CA LEU A 126 6.19 -23.96 -3.04
C LEU A 126 7.33 -23.75 -4.05
N GLN A 127 7.14 -24.28 -5.24
CA GLN A 127 8.09 -24.18 -6.34
C GLN A 127 7.97 -22.82 -7.01
N GLY A 128 8.90 -21.90 -6.74
CA GLY A 128 8.81 -20.55 -7.33
C GLY A 128 9.84 -19.51 -6.88
N ALA A 129 10.73 -19.83 -5.94
CA ALA A 129 11.82 -18.93 -5.56
C ALA A 129 12.84 -18.81 -6.70
N ARG A 130 12.53 -18.00 -7.71
CA ARG A 130 13.53 -17.57 -8.70
C ARG A 130 14.45 -16.57 -8.02
N ASP A 131 15.74 -16.85 -8.05
CA ASP A 131 16.79 -15.89 -7.75
C ASP A 131 16.74 -14.76 -8.79
N ARG A 132 15.93 -13.73 -8.53
CA ARG A 132 15.94 -12.51 -9.32
C ARG A 132 16.96 -11.57 -8.70
N LYS A 133 18.15 -11.50 -9.30
CA LYS A 133 19.10 -10.41 -9.02
C LYS A 133 18.50 -9.12 -9.55
N LYS A 134 17.85 -8.33 -8.69
CA LYS A 134 17.30 -7.03 -9.07
C LYS A 134 18.43 -6.00 -9.02
N ILE A 135 18.83 -5.52 -10.19
CA ILE A 135 19.78 -4.40 -10.30
C ILE A 135 18.95 -3.16 -10.64
N ILE A 136 19.08 -2.13 -9.82
CA ILE A 136 18.46 -0.82 -10.04
C ILE A 136 19.56 0.15 -10.41
N THR A 137 19.45 0.79 -11.58
CA THR A 137 20.35 1.84 -12.02
C THR A 137 19.59 3.16 -12.02
N ILE A 138 20.07 4.13 -11.24
CA ILE A 138 19.59 5.51 -11.23
C ILE A 138 20.47 6.33 -12.18
N PRO A 139 19.95 6.83 -13.30
CA PRO A 139 20.73 7.67 -14.20
C PRO A 139 21.00 9.06 -13.60
N LYS A 140 22.10 9.67 -14.04
CA LYS A 140 22.31 11.12 -13.83
C LYS A 140 21.14 11.89 -14.45
N GLY A 141 20.60 12.86 -13.73
CA GLY A 141 19.45 13.65 -14.15
C GLY A 141 18.09 13.08 -13.73
N CYS A 142 18.05 11.90 -13.09
CA CYS A 142 16.81 11.30 -12.63
C CYS A 142 16.23 12.06 -11.43
N ILE A 143 14.93 12.39 -11.46
CA ILE A 143 14.22 12.98 -10.32
C ILE A 143 13.82 11.87 -9.36
N LEU A 144 14.30 11.93 -8.11
CA LEU A 144 14.04 10.91 -7.08
C LEU A 144 12.93 11.31 -6.11
N ALA A 145 12.71 12.61 -5.96
CA ALA A 145 11.64 13.16 -5.15
C ALA A 145 11.23 14.52 -5.69
N PHE A 146 9.99 14.91 -5.42
CA PHE A 146 9.49 16.23 -5.78
C PHE A 146 8.49 16.74 -4.74
N LYS A 147 8.33 18.06 -4.73
CA LYS A 147 7.29 18.74 -3.98
C LYS A 147 6.35 19.39 -4.97
N ALA A 148 5.10 18.96 -4.94
CA ALA A 148 4.05 19.53 -5.76
C ALA A 148 3.17 20.46 -4.90
N LYS A 149 2.65 21.53 -5.53
CA LYS A 149 1.66 22.42 -4.93
C LYS A 149 0.38 22.42 -5.76
N LYS A 150 -0.76 22.41 -5.09
CA LYS A 150 -2.07 22.42 -5.74
C LYS A 150 -2.30 23.76 -6.44
N LEU A 151 -2.74 23.72 -7.69
CA LEU A 151 -3.20 24.89 -8.44
C LEU A 151 -4.63 25.21 -8.03
N LEU A 152 -4.95 26.50 -8.02
CA LEU A 152 -6.29 27.04 -7.84
C LEU A 152 -6.65 27.82 -9.11
N ILE A 153 -7.80 27.54 -9.70
CA ILE A 153 -8.27 28.13 -10.95
C ILE A 153 -9.67 28.68 -10.72
N GLU A 154 -9.79 30.00 -10.73
CA GLU A 154 -11.08 30.70 -10.65
C GLU A 154 -11.20 31.69 -11.82
N GLU A 155 -12.22 31.50 -12.67
CA GLU A 155 -12.53 32.38 -13.80
C GLU A 155 -11.33 32.76 -14.70
N GLY A 156 -10.39 31.81 -14.88
CA GLY A 156 -9.18 32.01 -15.71
C GLY A 156 -8.00 32.65 -14.98
N THR A 157 -8.17 33.00 -13.71
CA THR A 157 -7.11 33.44 -12.79
C THR A 157 -6.43 32.22 -12.17
N LEU A 158 -5.12 32.31 -11.94
CA LEU A 158 -4.30 31.27 -11.33
C LEU A 158 -3.95 31.63 -9.88
N GLY A 159 -3.93 30.61 -9.03
CA GLY A 159 -3.36 30.65 -7.69
C GLY A 159 -2.64 29.36 -7.35
N ILE A 160 -1.89 29.38 -6.25
CA ILE A 160 -1.24 28.21 -5.66
C ILE A 160 -1.66 28.08 -4.20
N SER A 161 -2.03 26.88 -3.80
CA SER A 161 -2.20 26.56 -2.38
C SER A 161 -0.85 26.29 -1.73
N TYR A 162 -0.52 27.09 -0.72
CA TYR A 162 0.73 26.99 0.04
C TYR A 162 0.61 26.05 1.24
N TYR A 163 -0.61 25.65 1.62
CA TYR A 163 -0.91 24.83 2.78
C TYR A 163 -1.35 23.42 2.34
N SER A 164 -0.78 22.39 2.94
CA SER A 164 -1.06 20.99 2.59
C SER A 164 -2.43 20.49 3.04
N THR A 165 -3.09 21.19 3.96
CA THR A 165 -4.40 20.81 4.53
C THR A 165 -5.59 21.45 3.83
N ASP A 166 -5.35 22.19 2.76
CA ASP A 166 -6.40 22.88 2.02
C ASP A 166 -7.29 21.86 1.28
N LYS A 167 -8.53 21.73 1.76
CA LYS A 167 -9.55 20.83 1.19
C LYS A 167 -10.16 21.39 -0.10
N THR A 168 -9.85 22.63 -0.46
CA THR A 168 -10.36 23.28 -1.67
C THR A 168 -9.84 22.55 -2.91
N GLY A 169 -10.76 22.18 -3.80
CA GLY A 169 -10.44 21.63 -5.11
C GLY A 169 -9.82 22.67 -6.03
N THR A 170 -9.09 22.23 -7.05
CA THR A 170 -8.47 23.15 -8.03
C THR A 170 -9.48 24.06 -8.72
N PHE A 171 -10.72 23.63 -8.90
CA PHE A 171 -11.79 24.39 -9.57
C PHE A 171 -12.90 24.84 -8.62
N ASP A 172 -12.70 24.71 -7.30
CA ASP A 172 -13.69 25.12 -6.31
C ASP A 172 -13.72 26.65 -6.18
N ILE A 173 -14.91 27.20 -6.27
CA ILE A 173 -15.18 28.64 -6.24
C ILE A 173 -15.14 29.11 -4.78
N GLN A 174 -13.95 29.47 -4.28
CA GLN A 174 -13.78 30.27 -3.05
C GLN A 174 -12.32 30.68 -2.81
N PHE A 175 -11.80 31.70 -3.49
CA PHE A 175 -10.75 32.52 -2.88
C PHE A 175 -11.37 33.33 -1.73
N LYS A 176 -11.48 32.75 -0.52
CA LYS A 176 -11.70 33.58 0.67
C LYS A 176 -10.40 34.32 1.00
N SER A 177 -10.29 35.50 0.40
CA SER A 177 -9.42 36.57 0.87
C SER A 177 -9.92 37.06 2.24
N GLU A 178 -8.97 37.22 3.16
CA GLU A 178 -9.02 37.93 4.44
C GLU A 178 -9.62 37.25 5.69
N SER A 179 -8.69 37.01 6.63
CA SER A 179 -8.80 37.15 8.09
C SER A 179 -10.21 37.05 8.70
N THR A 180 -10.52 35.89 9.26
CA THR A 180 -11.22 35.84 10.55
C THR A 180 -10.91 34.52 11.23
N ASP A 181 -10.44 34.60 12.47
CA ASP A 181 -10.16 33.48 13.36
C ASP A 181 -11.37 32.56 13.50
N ILE A 182 -11.22 31.31 13.07
CA ILE A 182 -11.80 30.16 13.77
C ILE A 182 -10.73 29.05 13.77
N PRO A 183 -10.14 28.68 14.92
CA PRO A 183 -9.26 27.53 15.00
C PRO A 183 -10.09 26.26 14.89
N SER A 184 -10.32 25.76 13.67
CA SER A 184 -10.78 24.39 13.49
C SER A 184 -9.59 23.45 13.63
N MET A 185 -9.33 23.10 14.89
CA MET A 185 -8.95 21.77 15.34
C MET A 185 -7.79 21.14 14.57
N PHE A 186 -6.60 21.18 15.18
CA PHE A 186 -5.56 20.20 14.95
C PHE A 186 -6.17 18.80 15.12
N GLU A 187 -6.66 18.20 14.04
CA GLU A 187 -6.57 16.76 13.91
C GLU A 187 -5.09 16.50 13.59
N SER A 188 -4.31 16.34 14.65
CA SER A 188 -3.20 15.40 14.56
C SER A 188 -3.84 14.07 14.20
N ALA A 189 -3.91 13.81 12.89
CA ALA A 189 -4.29 12.54 12.30
C ALA A 189 -3.61 11.43 13.11
N ASP A 190 -4.41 10.69 13.88
CA ASP A 190 -3.95 9.43 14.45
C ASP A 190 -3.87 8.50 13.25
N ASN A 191 -2.76 8.56 12.52
CA ASN A 191 -2.55 7.90 11.22
C ASN A 191 -2.98 6.41 11.24
N ARG A 192 -2.98 5.79 12.43
CA ARG A 192 -3.54 4.44 12.67
C ARG A 192 -5.05 4.37 12.47
N LYS A 193 -5.80 5.25 13.12
CA LYS A 193 -7.26 5.32 12.98
C LYS A 193 -7.62 5.64 11.55
N ASP A 194 -6.77 6.39 10.86
CA ASP A 194 -6.99 6.76 9.47
C ASP A 194 -6.83 5.53 8.55
N LEU A 195 -5.74 4.75 8.67
CA LEU A 195 -5.54 3.55 7.83
C LEU A 195 -6.59 2.46 8.09
N GLN A 196 -6.89 2.13 9.35
CA GLN A 196 -7.89 1.11 9.65
C GLN A 196 -9.27 1.53 9.12
N LYS A 197 -9.64 2.80 9.33
CA LYS A 197 -10.91 3.34 8.86
C LYS A 197 -10.97 3.41 7.34
N GLU A 198 -9.86 3.73 6.67
CA GLU A 198 -9.74 3.68 5.21
C GLU A 198 -10.07 2.28 4.69
N VAL A 199 -9.37 1.24 5.17
CA VAL A 199 -9.62 -0.15 4.74
C VAL A 199 -11.04 -0.60 5.09
N GLU A 200 -11.56 -0.21 6.26
CA GLU A 200 -12.94 -0.52 6.65
C GLU A 200 -13.97 0.14 5.74
N ASN A 201 -13.76 1.38 5.31
CA ASN A 201 -14.63 2.08 4.37
C ASN A 201 -14.65 1.40 3.00
N GLU A 202 -13.47 1.04 2.48
CA GLU A 202 -13.34 0.33 1.20
C GLU A 202 -13.95 -1.08 1.25
N TYR A 203 -14.06 -1.69 2.44
CA TYR A 203 -14.74 -2.98 2.59
C TYR A 203 -16.27 -2.88 2.62
N VAL A 204 -16.85 -1.71 2.91
CA VAL A 204 -18.32 -1.54 3.02
C VAL A 204 -19.08 -2.05 1.80
N PRO A 205 -18.71 -1.72 0.54
CA PRO A 205 -19.40 -2.21 -0.65
C PRO A 205 -19.49 -3.74 -0.71
N PHE A 206 -18.43 -4.44 -0.34
CA PHE A 206 -18.42 -5.91 -0.28
C PHE A 206 -19.28 -6.45 0.86
N SER A 207 -19.30 -5.78 2.01
CA SER A 207 -20.07 -6.21 3.18
C SER A 207 -21.59 -6.23 2.95
N LEU A 208 -22.09 -5.34 2.08
CA LEU A 208 -23.51 -5.20 1.73
C LEU A 208 -24.00 -6.29 0.78
N MET A 209 -23.09 -7.08 0.20
CA MET A 209 -23.42 -8.13 -0.76
C MET A 209 -23.87 -9.44 -0.10
N SER A 210 -24.63 -10.22 -0.86
CA SER A 210 -24.92 -11.61 -0.49
C SER A 210 -23.64 -12.44 -0.32
N SER A 211 -23.69 -13.48 0.51
CA SER A 211 -22.57 -14.40 0.68
C SER A 211 -22.15 -15.07 -0.63
N ASN A 212 -23.11 -15.36 -1.52
CA ASN A 212 -22.84 -15.93 -2.84
C ASN A 212 -22.02 -14.97 -3.71
N LEU A 213 -22.42 -13.69 -3.76
CA LEU A 213 -21.73 -12.68 -4.55
C LEU A 213 -20.32 -12.41 -4.02
N ARG A 214 -20.15 -12.29 -2.69
CA ARG A 214 -18.81 -12.22 -2.06
C ARG A 214 -17.94 -13.41 -2.43
N GLY A 215 -18.50 -14.62 -2.44
CA GLY A 215 -17.79 -15.82 -2.85
C GLY A 215 -17.33 -15.79 -4.32
N LYS A 216 -18.12 -15.18 -5.22
CA LYS A 216 -17.72 -14.97 -6.62
C LYS A 216 -16.55 -14.00 -6.72
N PHE A 217 -16.65 -12.82 -6.09
CA PHE A 217 -15.56 -11.84 -6.04
C PHE A 217 -14.27 -12.44 -5.51
N LEU A 218 -14.35 -13.16 -4.38
CA LEU A 218 -13.19 -13.83 -3.79
C LEU A 218 -12.54 -14.82 -4.75
N THR A 219 -13.36 -15.61 -5.45
CA THR A 219 -12.88 -16.59 -6.43
C THR A 219 -12.19 -15.89 -7.60
N SER A 220 -12.78 -14.82 -8.12
CA SER A 220 -12.17 -14.00 -9.17
C SER A 220 -10.84 -13.41 -8.73
N PHE A 221 -10.76 -12.83 -7.53
CA PHE A 221 -9.51 -12.27 -7.00
C PHE A 221 -8.40 -13.33 -6.86
N VAL A 222 -8.72 -14.54 -6.41
CA VAL A 222 -7.74 -15.64 -6.33
C VAL A 222 -7.22 -16.02 -7.72
N VAL A 223 -8.07 -15.97 -8.76
CA VAL A 223 -7.64 -16.21 -10.13
C VAL A 223 -6.71 -15.09 -10.62
N LEU A 224 -7.01 -13.84 -10.28
CA LEU A 224 -6.21 -12.66 -10.65
C LEU A 224 -4.85 -12.63 -9.97
N MET A 225 -4.79 -12.96 -8.68
CA MET A 225 -3.54 -13.11 -7.93
C MET A 225 -2.57 -14.12 -8.58
N LYS A 226 -3.07 -15.07 -9.36
CA LYS A 226 -2.24 -16.06 -10.09
C LYS A 226 -1.78 -15.56 -11.47
N LYS A 227 -2.25 -14.40 -11.93
CA LYS A 227 -2.06 -13.86 -13.28
C LYS A 227 -1.78 -12.35 -13.24
N THR A 228 -0.52 -11.96 -13.00
CA THR A 228 -0.11 -10.55 -12.85
C THR A 228 -0.45 -9.67 -14.05
N ASP A 229 -0.31 -10.20 -15.28
CA ASP A 229 -0.67 -9.50 -16.52
C ASP A 229 -2.16 -9.16 -16.62
N LEU A 230 -3.00 -9.95 -15.97
CA LEU A 230 -4.43 -9.68 -15.88
C LEU A 230 -4.75 -8.66 -14.77
N LEU A 231 -3.98 -8.63 -13.69
CA LEU A 231 -4.19 -7.67 -12.62
C LEU A 231 -3.99 -6.23 -13.15
N GLU A 232 -2.86 -5.97 -13.82
CA GLU A 232 -2.52 -4.67 -14.39
C GLU A 232 -3.56 -4.19 -15.43
N GLU A 233 -4.02 -5.11 -16.31
CA GLU A 233 -5.05 -4.79 -17.31
C GLU A 233 -6.38 -4.39 -16.68
N LEU A 234 -6.82 -5.12 -15.65
CA LEU A 234 -8.09 -4.83 -14.99
C LEU A 234 -8.03 -3.51 -14.22
N GLU A 235 -6.93 -3.25 -13.52
CA GLU A 235 -6.68 -1.99 -12.85
C GLU A 235 -6.83 -0.82 -13.83
N PHE A 236 -6.10 -0.87 -14.95
CA PHE A 236 -6.16 0.17 -15.98
C PHE A 236 -7.56 0.38 -16.58
N GLN A 237 -8.35 -0.69 -16.72
CA GLN A 237 -9.73 -0.56 -17.17
C GLN A 237 -10.63 0.08 -16.11
N LEU A 238 -10.47 -0.28 -14.83
CA LEU A 238 -11.24 0.31 -13.75
C LEU A 238 -10.92 1.79 -13.58
N GLU A 239 -9.64 2.17 -13.64
CA GLU A 239 -9.21 3.56 -13.64
C GLU A 239 -9.91 4.35 -14.74
N GLN A 240 -9.87 3.88 -15.98
CA GLN A 240 -10.49 4.58 -17.11
C GLN A 240 -12.01 4.72 -16.96
N VAL A 241 -12.72 3.67 -16.55
CA VAL A 241 -14.19 3.74 -16.44
C VAL A 241 -14.64 4.55 -15.23
N LEU A 242 -13.90 4.52 -14.12
CA LEU A 242 -14.17 5.40 -12.99
C LEU A 242 -13.87 6.87 -13.33
N GLU A 243 -12.84 7.11 -14.13
CA GLU A 243 -12.40 8.45 -14.54
C GLU A 243 -13.36 9.11 -15.54
N ASP A 244 -13.82 8.38 -16.57
CA ASP A 244 -14.83 8.89 -17.52
C ASP A 244 -15.79 7.75 -17.97
N PRO A 245 -16.85 7.47 -17.18
CA PRO A 245 -17.78 6.39 -17.47
C PRO A 245 -18.63 6.60 -18.73
N GLU A 246 -18.65 7.82 -19.29
CA GLU A 246 -19.32 8.10 -20.57
C GLU A 246 -18.46 7.64 -21.75
N GLN A 247 -17.14 7.76 -21.62
CA GLN A 247 -16.19 7.45 -22.68
C GLN A 247 -15.74 5.98 -22.66
N PHE A 248 -15.56 5.40 -21.47
CA PHE A 248 -14.97 4.08 -21.32
C PHE A 248 -15.98 3.03 -20.85
N ARG A 249 -15.72 1.77 -21.21
CA ARG A 249 -16.49 0.60 -20.75
C ARG A 249 -15.53 -0.54 -20.42
N LEU A 250 -15.94 -1.42 -19.50
CA LEU A 250 -15.20 -2.64 -19.21
C LEU A 250 -15.17 -3.53 -20.45
N ASN A 251 -13.97 -4.01 -20.78
CA ASN A 251 -13.78 -4.94 -21.87
C ASN A 251 -14.00 -6.39 -21.39
N MET A 252 -15.06 -7.01 -21.90
CA MET A 252 -15.48 -8.37 -21.54
C MET A 252 -14.86 -9.47 -22.40
N ASP A 253 -13.92 -9.15 -23.31
CA ASP A 253 -13.35 -10.08 -24.28
C ASP A 253 -12.53 -11.20 -23.61
N LYS A 254 -11.99 -10.94 -22.42
CA LYS A 254 -11.21 -11.91 -21.65
C LYS A 254 -12.13 -12.71 -20.73
N PRO A 255 -12.29 -14.03 -20.95
CA PRO A 255 -13.20 -14.85 -20.17
C PRO A 255 -12.84 -14.89 -18.67
N GLU A 256 -11.57 -14.67 -18.32
CA GLU A 256 -11.11 -14.64 -16.94
C GLU A 256 -11.66 -13.50 -16.09
N PHE A 257 -11.96 -12.35 -16.70
CA PHE A 257 -12.56 -11.22 -15.99
C PHE A 257 -14.08 -11.22 -16.07
N LYS A 258 -14.66 -12.00 -16.97
CA LYS A 258 -16.07 -11.87 -17.35
C LYS A 258 -16.99 -11.90 -16.14
N ASP A 259 -16.85 -12.91 -15.29
CA ASP A 259 -17.66 -13.01 -14.07
C ASP A 259 -17.44 -11.81 -13.14
N LEU A 260 -16.19 -11.35 -12.95
CA LEU A 260 -15.91 -10.21 -12.09
C LEU A 260 -16.53 -8.93 -12.63
N MET A 261 -16.29 -8.63 -13.91
CA MET A 261 -16.78 -7.42 -14.58
C MET A 261 -18.30 -7.39 -14.69
N GLU A 262 -18.96 -8.53 -14.94
CA GLU A 262 -20.43 -8.63 -14.89
C GLU A 262 -20.96 -8.27 -13.50
N ASN A 263 -20.27 -8.69 -12.44
CA ASN A 263 -20.65 -8.40 -11.07
C ASN A 263 -20.26 -6.99 -10.60
N LEU A 264 -19.45 -6.24 -11.36
CA LEU A 264 -19.15 -4.82 -11.13
C LEU A 264 -20.22 -3.90 -11.74
N GLN A 265 -21.13 -4.43 -12.56
CA GLN A 265 -22.15 -3.68 -13.26
C GLN A 265 -23.54 -3.93 -12.68
N ASP A 266 -24.43 -2.96 -12.84
CA ASP A 266 -25.84 -3.11 -12.54
C ASP A 266 -26.58 -3.85 -13.67
N VAL A 267 -27.89 -4.09 -13.50
CA VAL A 267 -28.74 -4.78 -14.49
C VAL A 267 -28.82 -4.07 -15.86
N LYS A 268 -28.37 -2.81 -15.95
CA LYS A 268 -28.32 -2.02 -17.18
C LYS A 268 -26.92 -2.00 -17.80
N GLY A 269 -25.95 -2.70 -17.21
CA GLY A 269 -24.55 -2.72 -17.65
C GLY A 269 -23.76 -1.48 -17.24
N VAL A 270 -24.27 -0.68 -16.29
CA VAL A 270 -23.58 0.52 -15.78
C VAL A 270 -22.71 0.11 -14.60
N ILE A 271 -21.45 0.56 -14.55
CA ILE A 271 -20.57 0.30 -13.40
C ILE A 271 -21.22 0.82 -12.11
N VAL A 272 -21.15 0.01 -11.05
CA VAL A 272 -21.47 0.41 -9.68
C VAL A 272 -20.24 1.10 -9.07
N PRO A 273 -20.20 2.44 -8.94
CA PRO A 273 -18.96 3.17 -8.68
C PRO A 273 -18.26 2.76 -7.39
N GLY A 274 -18.97 2.75 -6.26
CA GLY A 274 -18.36 2.40 -4.98
C GLY A 274 -17.82 0.97 -4.92
N LEU A 275 -18.36 0.05 -5.74
CA LEU A 275 -17.82 -1.30 -5.83
C LEU A 275 -16.59 -1.38 -6.75
N ALA A 276 -16.59 -0.63 -7.85
CA ALA A 276 -15.44 -0.52 -8.72
C ALA A 276 -14.27 0.19 -8.03
N GLU A 277 -14.53 1.24 -7.25
CA GLU A 277 -13.55 1.94 -6.40
C GLU A 277 -12.93 0.99 -5.38
N ALA A 278 -13.76 0.28 -4.60
CA ALA A 278 -13.28 -0.70 -3.63
C ALA A 278 -12.51 -1.86 -4.26
N THR A 279 -12.89 -2.25 -5.48
CA THR A 279 -12.15 -3.27 -6.26
C THR A 279 -10.81 -2.73 -6.71
N LEU A 280 -10.76 -1.51 -7.25
CA LEU A 280 -9.53 -0.85 -7.67
C LEU A 280 -8.56 -0.67 -6.49
N TYR A 281 -9.06 -0.18 -5.36
CA TYR A 281 -8.28 -0.06 -4.11
C TYR A 281 -7.62 -1.38 -3.70
N PHE A 282 -8.38 -2.47 -3.76
CA PHE A 282 -7.86 -3.80 -3.43
C PHE A 282 -6.80 -4.27 -4.44
N LEU A 283 -6.98 -4.04 -5.74
CA LEU A 283 -6.01 -4.43 -6.77
C LEU A 283 -4.69 -3.66 -6.62
N GLN A 284 -4.75 -2.35 -6.37
CA GLN A 284 -3.57 -1.51 -6.11
C GLN A 284 -2.82 -1.99 -4.86
N ALA A 285 -3.53 -2.36 -3.80
CA ALA A 285 -2.91 -2.96 -2.61
C ALA A 285 -2.23 -4.31 -2.90
N LEU A 286 -2.69 -5.06 -3.91
CA LEU A 286 -2.02 -6.30 -4.35
C LEU A 286 -0.77 -6.03 -5.18
N GLU A 287 -0.73 -4.97 -5.99
CA GLU A 287 0.45 -4.60 -6.79
C GLU A 287 1.66 -4.26 -5.91
N GLU A 288 1.42 -3.72 -4.71
CA GLU A 288 2.45 -3.48 -3.70
C GLU A 288 3.08 -4.76 -3.14
N LEU A 289 2.47 -5.93 -3.38
CA LEU A 289 3.00 -7.22 -2.97
C LEU A 289 3.89 -7.82 -4.07
N THR A 290 5.00 -8.42 -3.66
CA THR A 290 5.82 -9.23 -4.57
C THR A 290 5.06 -10.46 -5.07
N ASP A 291 5.39 -10.96 -6.26
CA ASP A 291 4.87 -12.24 -6.82
C ASP A 291 4.86 -13.37 -5.77
N PHE A 292 5.90 -13.40 -4.94
CA PHE A 292 6.07 -14.38 -3.88
C PHE A 292 5.08 -14.19 -2.71
N GLN A 293 4.86 -12.95 -2.27
CA GLN A 293 3.86 -12.65 -1.24
C GLN A 293 2.44 -12.94 -1.72
N ILE A 294 2.13 -12.64 -2.99
CA ILE A 294 0.83 -12.98 -3.60
C ILE A 294 0.62 -14.51 -3.61
N MET A 295 1.63 -15.28 -4.00
CA MET A 295 1.56 -16.76 -3.95
C MET A 295 1.29 -17.28 -2.53
N LEU A 296 1.96 -16.72 -1.52
CA LEU A 296 1.72 -17.09 -0.11
C LEU A 296 0.32 -16.69 0.37
N LEU A 297 -0.20 -15.56 -0.09
CA LEU A 297 -1.55 -15.11 0.25
C LEU A 297 -2.59 -16.11 -0.28
N VAL A 298 -2.45 -16.55 -1.53
CA VAL A 298 -3.30 -17.58 -2.14
C VAL A 298 -3.27 -18.88 -1.32
N GLU A 299 -2.09 -19.39 -0.98
CA GLU A 299 -1.93 -20.59 -0.14
C GLU A 299 -2.60 -20.42 1.24
N SER A 300 -2.50 -19.21 1.80
CA SER A 300 -3.08 -18.87 3.10
C SER A 300 -4.60 -18.85 3.07
N MET A 301 -5.20 -18.49 1.93
CA MET A 301 -6.64 -18.58 1.70
C MET A 301 -7.10 -20.03 1.66
N GLU A 302 -6.37 -20.91 0.95
CA GLU A 302 -6.67 -22.35 0.88
C GLU A 302 -6.58 -23.01 2.27
N LYS A 303 -5.58 -22.62 3.07
CA LYS A 303 -5.40 -23.08 4.45
C LYS A 303 -6.31 -22.41 5.47
N LYS A 304 -7.08 -21.40 5.08
CA LYS A 304 -7.98 -20.62 5.95
C LYS A 304 -7.24 -19.98 7.14
N ILE A 305 -6.04 -19.44 6.88
CA ILE A 305 -5.19 -18.78 7.91
C ILE A 305 -5.08 -17.26 7.75
N VAL A 306 -5.77 -16.67 6.76
CA VAL A 306 -5.68 -15.23 6.45
C VAL A 306 -6.09 -14.36 7.65
N SER A 307 -7.10 -14.77 8.43
CA SER A 307 -7.52 -14.04 9.64
C SER A 307 -6.42 -13.95 10.70
N GLN A 308 -5.64 -15.02 10.88
CA GLN A 308 -4.53 -15.07 11.82
C GLN A 308 -3.39 -14.17 11.33
N GLN A 309 -3.12 -14.17 10.02
CA GLN A 309 -2.14 -13.27 9.41
C GLN A 309 -2.54 -11.81 9.53
N LEU A 310 -3.80 -11.47 9.26
CA LEU A 310 -4.33 -10.11 9.42
C LEU A 310 -4.16 -9.62 10.86
N ASN A 311 -4.48 -10.46 11.85
CA ASN A 311 -4.30 -10.13 13.25
C ASN A 311 -2.82 -9.90 13.62
N LEU A 312 -1.91 -10.73 13.09
CA LEU A 312 -0.48 -10.57 13.30
C LEU A 312 0.04 -9.25 12.70
N VAL A 313 -0.32 -8.96 11.45
CA VAL A 313 0.07 -7.72 10.77
C VAL A 313 -0.48 -6.50 11.52
N GLY A 314 -1.74 -6.53 11.95
CA GLY A 314 -2.34 -5.48 12.78
C GLY A 314 -1.53 -5.22 14.06
N ARG A 315 -1.17 -6.28 14.80
CA ARG A 315 -0.33 -6.17 16.00
C ARG A 315 1.07 -5.61 15.71
N ILE A 316 1.67 -5.95 14.57
CA ILE A 316 2.97 -5.41 14.17
C ILE A 316 2.85 -3.90 13.88
N LEU A 317 1.85 -3.49 13.11
CA LEU A 317 1.61 -2.08 12.79
C LEU A 317 1.35 -1.26 14.06
N ASP A 318 0.49 -1.76 14.94
CA ASP A 318 0.20 -1.15 16.26
C ASP A 318 1.48 -0.95 17.08
N LYS A 319 2.31 -1.99 17.17
CA LYS A 319 3.47 -1.97 18.06
C LYS A 319 4.61 -1.10 17.53
N TYR A 320 4.81 -1.06 16.21
CA TYR A 320 6.07 -0.56 15.64
C TYR A 320 5.92 0.64 14.71
N PHE A 321 4.80 0.75 14.00
CA PHE A 321 4.61 1.82 13.02
C PHE A 321 3.96 3.05 13.68
N TRP A 322 2.95 2.81 14.51
CA TRP A 322 2.16 3.88 15.12
C TRP A 322 2.70 4.37 16.47
N ASN A 323 3.46 3.54 17.18
CA ASN A 323 3.92 3.84 18.55
C ASN A 323 5.40 4.31 18.65
N GLY A 324 6.09 4.55 17.53
CA GLY A 324 7.43 5.13 17.49
C GLY A 324 8.57 4.19 17.92
N LYS A 325 9.53 3.98 16.99
CA LYS A 325 10.83 3.30 17.13
C LYS A 325 11.01 2.36 18.34
N GLN A 326 10.65 1.10 18.18
CA GLN A 326 11.20 0.00 18.98
C GLN A 326 11.69 -1.14 18.10
N ASN A 327 12.78 -1.78 18.54
CA ASN A 327 13.39 -2.92 17.85
C ASN A 327 12.45 -4.15 17.84
N PHE A 328 12.50 -4.87 16.72
CA PHE A 328 11.66 -6.02 16.43
C PHE A 328 11.95 -7.20 17.37
N THR A 329 10.94 -7.63 18.14
CA THR A 329 10.89 -8.93 18.82
C THR A 329 9.42 -9.38 18.84
N SER A 330 9.06 -10.26 17.89
CA SER A 330 7.79 -10.97 17.91
C SER A 330 8.03 -12.39 18.44
N ALA A 331 7.48 -12.70 19.61
CA ALA A 331 7.28 -14.08 20.02
C ALA A 331 5.91 -14.52 19.49
N ALA A 332 5.88 -15.53 18.62
CA ALA A 332 4.64 -16.22 18.31
C ALA A 332 4.28 -17.06 19.55
N GLN A 333 3.44 -16.52 20.44
CA GLN A 333 2.77 -17.38 21.41
C GLN A 333 1.68 -18.14 20.66
N GLY A 334 1.87 -19.45 20.55
CA GLY A 334 0.91 -20.35 19.93
C GLY A 334 -0.42 -20.31 20.67
N GLU A 335 -1.46 -19.81 20.02
CA GLU A 335 -2.82 -20.12 20.42
C GLU A 335 -3.10 -21.56 20.02
N SER A 336 -3.52 -22.35 21.01
CA SER A 336 -3.81 -23.76 20.87
C SER A 336 -5.01 -23.99 19.93
N PRO A 337 -5.02 -25.07 19.14
CA PRO A 337 -6.18 -25.40 18.31
C PRO A 337 -7.40 -25.78 19.18
N PRO A 338 -8.63 -25.58 18.67
CA PRO A 338 -9.84 -25.92 19.41
C PRO A 338 -9.87 -27.41 19.71
N THR A 339 -10.01 -27.73 21.00
CA THR A 339 -10.00 -29.10 21.52
C THR A 339 -11.23 -29.85 21.00
N SER A 340 -11.03 -30.83 20.12
CA SER A 340 -12.02 -31.89 19.90
C SER A 340 -12.02 -32.82 21.11
N GLN A 341 -13.13 -32.86 21.84
CA GLN A 341 -13.35 -33.82 22.93
C GLN A 341 -13.33 -35.24 22.35
N PRO A 342 -12.57 -36.19 22.94
CA PRO A 342 -12.76 -37.60 22.62
C PRO A 342 -13.95 -38.15 23.39
N GLU A 343 -14.89 -38.75 22.65
CA GLU A 343 -15.97 -39.58 23.19
C GLU A 343 -15.42 -40.66 24.11
N ARG A 344 -15.98 -40.75 25.33
CA ARG A 344 -15.84 -41.93 26.19
C ARG A 344 -16.58 -43.11 25.56
N LYS A 345 -15.87 -44.17 25.19
CA LYS A 345 -16.40 -45.54 25.27
C LYS A 345 -15.42 -46.44 26.00
N GLY A 346 -15.95 -47.13 27.02
CA GLY A 346 -15.21 -47.76 28.08
C GLY A 346 -14.55 -49.10 27.75
N GLY A 347 -13.61 -49.47 28.61
CA GLY A 347 -13.03 -50.80 28.72
C GLY A 347 -12.20 -50.88 29.99
N LYS A 348 -12.72 -51.58 31.00
CA LYS A 348 -12.02 -51.96 32.24
C LYS A 348 -10.68 -52.63 31.92
N ILE A 349 -9.69 -52.53 32.81
CA ILE A 349 -9.11 -53.67 33.57
C ILE A 349 -8.02 -53.19 34.57
N ARG A 350 -8.28 -53.54 35.84
CA ARG A 350 -7.43 -53.86 37.02
C ARG A 350 -6.12 -53.11 37.33
N LEU A 351 -6.14 -52.52 38.53
CA LEU A 351 -4.98 -52.24 39.41
C LEU A 351 -4.36 -53.53 40.00
N PRO A 352 -3.07 -53.49 40.36
CA PRO A 352 -2.59 -53.95 41.67
C PRO A 352 -1.84 -52.84 42.47
N PRO A 353 -1.57 -53.05 43.77
CA PRO A 353 -1.65 -52.03 44.84
C PRO A 353 -0.26 -51.45 45.26
N PRO A 354 -0.19 -50.57 46.29
CA PRO A 354 0.81 -49.51 46.40
C PRO A 354 2.12 -49.96 47.08
N PHE A 355 3.23 -49.30 46.74
CA PHE A 355 4.44 -49.33 47.58
C PHE A 355 4.74 -47.95 48.16
N TYR A 356 4.73 -47.98 49.49
CA TYR A 356 5.01 -47.02 50.54
C TYR A 356 6.05 -45.90 50.26
N ASN A 357 5.66 -44.69 50.66
CA ASN A 357 6.54 -43.62 51.13
C ASN A 357 7.29 -44.03 52.40
N GLY A 358 8.51 -43.54 52.59
CA GLY A 358 9.13 -43.47 53.91
C GLY A 358 10.65 -43.39 53.90
N SER A 359 11.18 -42.19 53.69
CA SER A 359 12.51 -41.82 54.19
C SER A 359 12.44 -41.66 55.72
N PRO A 360 13.44 -42.16 56.48
CA PRO A 360 13.71 -41.64 57.81
C PRO A 360 15.12 -41.02 57.86
N SER A 361 15.17 -39.75 58.26
CA SER A 361 16.37 -39.06 58.72
C SER A 361 16.25 -38.82 60.22
N LEU A 362 17.41 -38.80 60.90
CA LEU A 362 17.72 -38.53 62.31
C LEU A 362 17.75 -39.82 63.16
N GLY A 363 18.86 -40.22 63.79
CA GLY A 363 20.00 -39.44 64.26
C GLY A 363 19.82 -39.14 65.75
N CYS A 364 20.56 -39.89 66.55
CA CYS A 364 20.61 -39.96 68.03
C CYS A 364 19.57 -40.85 68.71
#